data_AF-A0A845TZZ8-F1
#
_entry.id   AF-A0A845TZZ8-F1
#
_cell.length_a   1.000
_cell.length_b   1.000
_cell.length_c   1.000
_cell.angle_alpha   90.00
_cell.angle_beta   90.00
_cell.angle_gamma   90.00
#
_symmetry.space_group_name_H-M   'P 1'
#
loop_
_entity.id
_entity.type
_entity.pdbx_description
1 polymer ?
#
loop_
_entity_poly.entity_id
_entity_poly.type
_entity_poly.pdbx_seq_one_letter_code
_entity_poly.pdbx_strand_id
1 'polypeptide(L)'
;MATINVERHQMIRRAVLQRPDEFLEVTVHLWERLATELISLIGENGFQSLYVRSVLLTRATYPWIVEGNPAQPTEKRFTGLQHSLANYEFDVASAASILLLTTLVDIISLLIGDLLMTRILGSAWGVDALDAAGKELQE
;
A
#
# COMPACT_ATOMS: atom_id res chain seq x y z
N MET A 1 16.78 -6.14 -11.07
CA MET A 1 15.47 -6.73 -10.72
C MET A 1 15.31 -6.91 -9.22
N ALA A 2 16.23 -7.58 -8.51
CA ALA A 2 16.14 -7.72 -7.04
C ALA A 2 16.21 -6.38 -6.27
N THR A 3 17.08 -5.45 -6.69
CA THR A 3 17.30 -4.17 -5.98
C THR A 3 16.06 -3.27 -5.95
N ILE A 4 15.37 -3.12 -7.09
CA ILE A 4 14.15 -2.29 -7.21
C ILE A 4 13.02 -2.81 -6.31
N ASN A 5 12.90 -4.13 -6.17
CA ASN A 5 11.87 -4.72 -5.32
C ASN A 5 12.16 -4.42 -3.83
N VAL A 6 13.43 -4.57 -3.43
CA VAL A 6 13.88 -4.24 -2.07
C VAL A 6 13.68 -2.76 -1.75
N GLU A 7 14.04 -1.85 -2.67
CA GLU A 7 13.85 -0.40 -2.50
C GLU A 7 12.38 -0.05 -2.27
N ARG A 8 11.48 -0.62 -3.08
CA ARG A 8 10.05 -0.38 -2.99
C ARG A 8 9.46 -0.89 -1.68
N HIS A 9 9.86 -2.07 -1.21
CA HIS A 9 9.46 -2.59 0.10
C HIS A 9 9.96 -1.69 1.25
N GLN A 10 11.17 -1.14 1.12
CA GLN A 10 11.69 -0.15 2.07
C GLN A 10 10.91 1.17 2.05
N MET A 11 10.51 1.65 0.86
CA MET A 11 9.64 2.83 0.75
C MET A 11 8.30 2.61 1.47
N ILE A 12 7.66 1.46 1.27
CA ILE A 12 6.42 1.08 1.96
C ILE A 12 6.63 1.08 3.47
N ARG A 13 7.68 0.41 3.94
CA ARG A 13 7.98 0.32 5.37
C ARG A 13 8.22 1.69 5.99
N ARG A 14 9.01 2.55 5.33
CA ARG A 14 9.28 3.91 5.81
C ARG A 14 8.02 4.76 5.85
N ALA A 15 7.20 4.72 4.80
CA ALA A 15 5.96 5.49 4.73
C ALA A 15 4.99 5.10 5.84
N VAL A 16 4.80 3.80 6.09
CA VAL A 16 3.90 3.31 7.14
C VAL A 16 4.41 3.64 8.54
N LEU A 17 5.73 3.55 8.77
CA LEU A 17 6.33 3.75 10.09
C LEU A 17 6.72 5.22 10.37
N GLN A 18 6.45 6.14 9.43
CA GLN A 18 6.91 7.53 9.53
C GLN A 18 6.33 8.26 10.75
N ARG A 19 5.05 8.00 11.08
CA ARG A 19 4.34 8.61 12.21
C ARG A 19 3.58 7.54 13.00
N PRO A 20 4.22 6.91 13.99
CA PRO A 20 3.55 5.89 14.81
C PRO A 20 2.29 6.40 15.51
N ASP A 21 2.32 7.66 15.99
CA ASP A 21 1.20 8.27 16.72
C ASP A 21 -0.02 8.55 15.83
N GLU A 22 0.18 8.70 14.52
CA GLU A 22 -0.86 8.98 13.50
C GLU A 22 -1.03 7.80 12.53
N PHE A 23 -0.56 6.60 12.91
CA PHE A 23 -0.40 5.45 12.02
C PHE A 23 -1.66 5.09 11.20
N LEU A 24 -2.84 5.14 11.82
CA LEU A 24 -4.09 4.80 11.16
C LEU A 24 -4.44 5.81 10.06
N GLU A 25 -4.26 7.11 10.34
CA GLU A 25 -4.52 8.19 9.39
C GLU A 25 -3.51 8.16 8.25
N VAL A 26 -2.23 7.98 8.56
CA VAL A 26 -1.17 7.82 7.57
C VAL A 26 -1.45 6.62 6.67
N THR A 27 -1.82 5.47 7.24
CA THR A 27 -2.12 4.26 6.45
C THR A 27 -3.28 4.51 5.48
N VAL A 28 -4.39 5.10 5.95
CA VAL A 28 -5.53 5.42 5.10
C VAL A 28 -5.13 6.38 3.98
N HIS A 29 -4.37 7.43 4.31
CA HIS A 29 -3.92 8.41 3.33
C HIS A 29 -3.02 7.82 2.24
N LEU A 30 -2.09 6.92 2.61
CA LEU A 30 -1.23 6.20 1.66
C LEU A 30 -2.07 5.35 0.70
N TRP A 31 -3.08 4.67 1.23
CA TRP A 31 -4.01 3.86 0.45
C TRP A 31 -4.87 4.70 -0.51
N GLU A 32 -5.41 5.83 -0.05
CA GLU A 32 -6.21 6.73 -0.86
C GLU A 32 -5.40 7.29 -2.04
N ARG A 33 -4.21 7.82 -1.79
CA ARG A 33 -3.37 8.38 -2.86
C ARG A 33 -2.93 7.31 -3.85
N LEU A 34 -2.57 6.12 -3.37
CA LEU A 34 -2.21 5.00 -4.26
C LEU A 34 -3.43 4.54 -5.09
N ALA A 35 -4.61 4.46 -4.47
CA ALA A 35 -5.83 4.09 -5.17
C ALA A 35 -6.18 5.10 -6.27
N THR A 36 -6.04 6.41 -6.03
CA THR A 36 -6.27 7.44 -7.06
C THR A 36 -5.41 7.20 -8.31
N GLU A 37 -4.10 7.00 -8.14
CA GLU A 37 -3.19 6.77 -9.27
C GLU A 37 -3.52 5.46 -10.00
N LEU A 38 -3.80 4.39 -9.26
CA LEU A 38 -4.10 3.08 -9.83
C LEU A 38 -5.46 3.05 -10.53
N ILE A 39 -6.50 3.63 -9.95
CA ILE A 39 -7.83 3.72 -10.56
C ILE A 39 -7.76 4.50 -11.88
N SER A 40 -6.93 5.54 -11.95
CA SER A 40 -6.71 6.27 -13.21
C SER A 40 -6.05 5.42 -14.30
N LEU A 41 -5.31 4.37 -13.94
CA LEU A 41 -4.58 3.52 -14.88
C LEU A 41 -5.37 2.26 -15.28
N ILE A 42 -5.96 1.57 -14.32
CA ILE A 42 -6.58 0.25 -14.50
C ILE A 42 -8.09 0.25 -14.26
N GLY A 43 -8.66 1.42 -13.94
CA GLY A 43 -10.08 1.57 -13.62
C GLY A 43 -10.45 1.08 -12.22
N GLU A 44 -11.63 1.49 -11.78
CA GLU A 44 -12.17 1.22 -10.43
C GLU A 44 -12.30 -0.29 -10.14
N ASN A 45 -12.92 -1.03 -11.06
CA ASN A 45 -13.11 -2.48 -10.92
C ASN A 45 -11.79 -3.25 -10.95
N GLY A 46 -10.82 -2.77 -11.73
CA GLY A 46 -9.47 -3.34 -11.79
C GLY A 46 -8.77 -3.21 -10.45
N PHE A 47 -8.74 -1.99 -9.90
CA PHE A 47 -8.20 -1.72 -8.57
C PHE A 47 -8.90 -2.58 -7.49
N GLN A 48 -10.23 -2.58 -7.46
CA GLN A 48 -10.99 -3.32 -6.45
C GLN A 48 -10.67 -4.83 -6.48
N SER A 49 -10.54 -5.42 -7.67
CA SER A 49 -10.21 -6.84 -7.82
C SER A 49 -8.81 -7.17 -7.28
N LEU A 50 -7.83 -6.30 -7.53
CA LEU A 50 -6.47 -6.46 -7.03
C LEU A 50 -6.38 -6.21 -5.51
N TYR A 51 -7.13 -5.24 -5.00
CA TYR A 51 -7.24 -4.97 -3.57
C TYR A 51 -7.82 -6.17 -2.82
N VAL A 52 -8.96 -6.70 -3.24
CA VAL A 52 -9.57 -7.92 -2.67
C VAL A 52 -8.58 -9.09 -2.69
N ARG A 53 -7.90 -9.32 -3.84
CA ARG A 53 -6.88 -10.35 -3.95
C ARG A 53 -5.75 -10.16 -2.94
N SER A 54 -5.26 -8.92 -2.76
CA SER A 54 -4.18 -8.62 -1.82
C SER A 54 -4.61 -8.86 -0.36
N VAL A 55 -5.85 -8.53 -0.01
CA VAL A 55 -6.42 -8.82 1.32
C VAL A 55 -6.50 -10.33 1.55
N LEU A 56 -7.01 -11.09 0.59
CA LEU A 56 -7.11 -12.55 0.69
C LEU A 56 -5.74 -13.22 0.91
N LEU A 57 -4.70 -12.76 0.23
CA LEU A 57 -3.35 -13.29 0.41
C LEU A 57 -2.76 -12.88 1.77
N THR A 58 -2.99 -11.65 2.21
CA THR A 58 -2.51 -11.16 3.50
C THR A 58 -3.19 -11.87 4.67
N ARG A 59 -4.46 -12.28 4.51
CA ARG A 59 -5.21 -13.06 5.51
C ARG A 59 -4.58 -14.40 5.86
N ALA A 60 -3.72 -14.96 5.00
CA ALA A 60 -2.97 -16.15 5.34
C ALA A 60 -2.04 -15.94 6.56
N THR A 61 -1.58 -14.70 6.78
CA THR A 61 -0.74 -14.31 7.92
C THR A 61 -1.54 -13.54 8.98
N TYR A 62 -2.47 -12.68 8.56
CA TYR A 62 -3.29 -11.85 9.44
C TYR A 62 -4.79 -12.05 9.15
N PRO A 63 -5.42 -13.12 9.65
CA PRO A 63 -6.79 -13.50 9.28
C PRO A 63 -7.87 -12.46 9.61
N TRP A 64 -7.55 -11.55 10.54
CA TRP A 64 -8.44 -10.49 11.03
C TRP A 64 -8.52 -9.26 10.11
N ILE A 65 -7.67 -9.15 9.08
CA ILE A 65 -7.79 -8.06 8.11
C ILE A 65 -9.09 -8.25 7.33
N VAL A 66 -9.94 -7.23 7.33
CA VAL A 66 -11.20 -7.25 6.60
C VAL A 66 -11.09 -6.39 5.35
N GLU A 67 -11.56 -6.93 4.22
CA GLU A 67 -11.79 -6.11 3.04
C GLU A 67 -12.98 -5.17 3.31
N GLY A 68 -12.86 -3.90 2.89
CA GLY A 68 -14.00 -3.00 2.92
C GLY A 68 -15.18 -3.58 2.14
N ASN A 69 -16.42 -3.23 2.50
CA ASN A 69 -17.59 -3.71 1.79
C ASN A 69 -17.56 -3.18 0.34
N PRO A 70 -17.57 -4.05 -0.70
CA PRO A 70 -17.47 -3.63 -2.11
C PRO A 70 -18.65 -2.76 -2.56
N ALA A 71 -19.76 -2.74 -1.82
CA ALA A 71 -20.89 -1.86 -2.06
C ALA A 71 -20.71 -0.45 -1.46
N GLN A 72 -19.64 -0.18 -0.72
CA GLN A 72 -19.38 1.15 -0.15
C GLN A 72 -18.81 2.11 -1.20
N PRO A 73 -19.15 3.41 -1.11
CA PRO A 73 -18.52 4.45 -1.93
C PRO A 73 -17.00 4.44 -1.79
N THR A 74 -16.29 4.85 -2.84
CA THR A 74 -14.82 4.95 -2.87
C THR A 74 -14.26 5.72 -1.67
N GLU A 75 -14.97 6.76 -1.21
CA GLU A 75 -14.66 7.59 -0.04
C GLU A 75 -14.66 6.82 1.32
N LYS A 76 -15.27 5.65 1.39
CA LYS A 76 -15.34 4.81 2.62
C LYS A 76 -14.59 3.49 2.49
N ARG A 77 -13.92 3.27 1.36
CA ARG A 77 -13.32 1.98 1.02
C ARG A 77 -12.29 1.50 2.03
N PHE A 78 -11.53 2.42 2.61
CA PHE A 78 -10.48 2.10 3.58
C PHE A 78 -10.94 2.20 5.05
N THR A 79 -12.18 2.63 5.31
CA THR A 79 -12.73 2.65 6.68
C THR A 79 -12.75 1.26 7.31
N GLY A 80 -13.07 0.22 6.51
CA GLY A 80 -13.02 -1.17 6.98
C GLY A 80 -11.61 -1.60 7.38
N LEU A 81 -10.61 -1.25 6.57
CA LEU A 81 -9.20 -1.53 6.87
C LEU A 81 -8.73 -0.77 8.12
N GLN A 82 -9.03 0.53 8.21
CA GLN A 82 -8.68 1.37 9.35
C GLN A 82 -9.27 0.79 10.65
N HIS A 83 -10.55 0.39 10.62
CA HIS A 83 -11.20 -0.23 11.76
C HIS A 83 -10.56 -1.56 12.13
N SER A 84 -10.22 -2.42 11.16
CA SER A 84 -9.48 -3.66 11.43
C SER A 84 -8.14 -3.40 12.12
N LEU A 85 -7.37 -2.42 11.65
CA LEU A 85 -6.07 -2.07 12.20
C LEU A 85 -6.16 -1.47 13.61
N ALA A 86 -7.20 -0.68 13.89
CA ALA A 86 -7.40 -0.02 15.18
C ALA A 86 -7.62 -1.00 16.36
N ASN A 87 -7.96 -2.26 16.07
CA ASN A 87 -8.20 -3.28 17.10
C ASN A 87 -6.93 -3.97 17.61
N TYR A 88 -5.75 -3.60 17.10
CA TYR A 88 -4.49 -4.26 17.40
C TYR A 88 -3.39 -3.26 17.79
N GLU A 89 -2.41 -3.76 18.55
CA GLU A 89 -1.20 -3.01 18.90
C GLU A 89 -0.44 -2.55 17.66
N PHE A 90 0.24 -1.41 17.77
CA PHE A 90 0.97 -0.77 16.67
C PHE A 90 1.91 -1.72 15.92
N ASP A 91 2.67 -2.55 16.62
CA ASP A 91 3.62 -3.48 15.98
C ASP A 91 2.92 -4.49 15.08
N VAL A 92 1.78 -5.03 15.52
CA VAL A 92 0.99 -6.01 14.76
C VAL A 92 0.25 -5.32 13.61
N ALA A 93 -0.37 -4.17 13.89
CA ALA A 93 -1.12 -3.42 12.89
C ALA A 93 -0.22 -2.88 11.77
N SER A 94 0.96 -2.36 12.12
CA SER A 94 1.94 -1.85 11.15
C SER A 94 2.51 -2.96 10.27
N ALA A 95 2.85 -4.12 10.85
CA ALA A 95 3.31 -5.27 10.09
C ALA A 95 2.26 -5.81 9.11
N ALA A 96 0.99 -5.85 9.53
CA ALA A 96 -0.14 -6.21 8.67
C ALA A 96 -0.35 -5.22 7.53
N SER A 97 -0.29 -3.91 7.82
CA SER A 97 -0.42 -2.83 6.83
C SER A 97 0.70 -2.89 5.78
N ILE A 98 1.96 -3.05 6.24
CA ILE A 98 3.13 -3.19 5.36
C ILE A 98 2.98 -4.42 4.46
N LEU A 99 2.58 -5.57 5.02
CA LEU A 99 2.40 -6.79 4.24
C LEU A 99 1.31 -6.63 3.18
N LEU A 100 0.18 -5.99 3.52
CA LEU A 100 -0.92 -5.78 2.58
C LEU A 100 -0.51 -4.86 1.42
N LEU A 101 0.10 -3.71 1.73
CA LEU A 101 0.61 -2.77 0.73
C LEU A 101 1.65 -3.45 -0.17
N THR A 102 2.60 -4.15 0.44
CA THR A 102 3.64 -4.89 -0.29
C THR A 102 3.03 -5.92 -1.24
N THR A 103 2.05 -6.69 -0.76
CA THR A 103 1.36 -7.71 -1.57
C THR A 103 0.65 -7.10 -2.77
N LEU A 104 -0.09 -6.01 -2.58
CA LEU A 104 -0.76 -5.33 -3.70
C LEU A 104 0.27 -4.83 -4.72
N VAL A 105 1.29 -4.13 -4.24
CA VAL A 105 2.30 -3.47 -5.05
C VAL A 105 3.12 -4.51 -5.83
N ASP A 106 3.43 -5.66 -5.24
CA ASP A 106 4.06 -6.80 -5.93
C ASP A 106 3.17 -7.38 -7.03
N ILE A 107 1.88 -7.59 -6.75
CA ILE A 107 0.94 -8.09 -7.77
C ILE A 107 0.89 -7.14 -8.96
N ILE A 108 0.79 -5.83 -8.72
CA ILE A 108 0.71 -4.83 -9.80
C ILE A 108 2.03 -4.76 -10.57
N SER A 109 3.18 -4.84 -9.88
CA SER A 109 4.50 -4.92 -10.52
C SER A 109 4.61 -6.05 -11.52
N LEU A 110 4.03 -7.22 -11.21
CA LEU A 110 4.03 -8.35 -12.13
C LEU A 110 3.20 -8.08 -13.40
N LEU A 111 2.25 -7.15 -13.35
CA LEU A 111 1.38 -6.80 -14.47
C LEU A 111 1.94 -5.66 -15.34
N ILE A 112 2.49 -4.62 -14.71
CA ILE A 112 2.89 -3.37 -15.41
C ILE A 112 4.40 -3.12 -15.40
N GLY A 113 5.16 -3.96 -14.70
CA GLY A 113 6.61 -3.84 -14.53
C GLY A 113 7.03 -2.98 -13.33
N ASP A 114 8.18 -3.34 -12.75
CA ASP A 114 8.71 -2.73 -11.53
C ASP A 114 9.02 -1.23 -11.66
N LEU A 115 9.53 -0.82 -12.82
CA LEU A 115 9.88 0.59 -13.04
C LEU A 115 8.65 1.49 -12.98
N LEU A 116 7.55 1.08 -13.62
CA LEU A 116 6.32 1.86 -13.65
C LEU A 116 5.66 1.87 -12.26
N MET A 117 5.61 0.72 -11.60
CA MET A 117 5.05 0.63 -10.24
C MET A 117 5.82 1.51 -9.24
N THR A 118 7.15 1.55 -9.33
CA THR A 118 8.00 2.40 -8.47
C THR A 118 7.72 3.89 -8.70
N ARG A 119 7.53 4.31 -9.96
CA ARG A 119 7.16 5.69 -10.29
C ARG A 119 5.76 6.06 -9.78
N ILE A 120 4.80 5.14 -9.89
CA ILE A 120 3.44 5.33 -9.35
C ILE A 120 3.51 5.49 -7.84
N LEU A 121 4.27 4.65 -7.13
CA LEU A 121 4.46 4.78 -5.68
C LEU A 121 5.03 6.15 -5.31
N GLY A 122 6.01 6.61 -6.08
CA GLY A 122 6.62 7.92 -5.88
C GLY A 122 5.70 9.09 -6.11
N SER A 123 4.90 9.04 -7.18
CA SER A 123 3.84 10.02 -7.46
C SER A 123 2.80 10.02 -6.33
N ALA A 124 2.35 8.82 -5.95
CA ALA A 124 1.32 8.60 -4.96
C ALA A 124 1.74 9.05 -3.56
N TRP A 125 3.01 8.96 -3.15
CA TRP A 125 3.40 9.29 -1.77
C TRP A 125 4.26 10.54 -1.65
N GLY A 126 4.78 11.07 -2.77
CA GLY A 126 5.63 12.25 -2.81
C GLY A 126 7.12 11.89 -2.72
N VAL A 127 7.96 12.80 -3.23
CA VAL A 127 9.42 12.60 -3.36
C VAL A 127 10.10 12.43 -2.00
N ASP A 128 9.54 12.92 -0.89
CA ASP A 128 10.10 12.71 0.46
C ASP A 128 10.17 11.22 0.87
N ALA A 129 9.31 10.36 0.29
CA ALA A 129 9.40 8.90 0.46
C ALA A 129 10.48 8.26 -0.45
N LEU A 130 10.85 8.94 -1.54
CA LEU A 130 11.88 8.55 -2.52
C LEU A 130 13.26 9.11 -2.21
N ASP A 131 13.38 10.22 -1.48
CA ASP A 131 14.65 10.94 -1.27
C ASP A 131 15.65 10.14 -0.43
N ALA A 132 15.17 9.07 0.22
CA ALA A 132 15.97 8.08 0.91
C ALA A 132 16.35 6.85 0.05
N ALA A 133 15.99 6.82 -1.23
CA ALA A 133 16.36 5.81 -2.24
C ALA A 133 17.00 6.42 -3.51
N GLY A 134 16.70 7.69 -3.83
CA GLY A 134 17.20 8.37 -5.03
C GLY A 134 18.66 8.79 -5.01
N LYS A 135 19.36 8.70 -3.87
CA LYS A 135 20.79 9.06 -3.79
C LYS A 135 21.74 8.01 -4.36
N GLU A 136 21.29 6.81 -4.72
CA GLU A 136 22.17 5.73 -5.19
C GLU A 136 22.15 5.52 -6.73
N LEU A 137 21.38 6.32 -7.49
CA LEU A 137 21.29 6.19 -8.95
C LEU A 137 21.95 7.35 -9.73
N GLN A 138 22.77 8.16 -9.07
CA GLN A 138 23.51 9.27 -9.70
C GLN A 138 25.04 9.21 -9.54
N GLU A 139 25.63 8.07 -9.15
CA GLU A 139 27.10 7.86 -9.27
C GLU A 139 27.44 6.70 -10.22
#